data_AF-A0A4V6NDE6-F1
#
_entry.id   AF-A0A4V6NDE6-F1
#
_cell.length_a   1.000
_cell.length_b   1.000
_cell.length_c   1.000
_cell.angle_alpha   90.00
_cell.angle_beta   90.00
_cell.angle_gamma   90.00
#
_symmetry.space_group_name_H-M   'P 1'
#
loop_
_entity.id
_entity.type
_entity.pdbx_description
1 polymer ?
#
loop_
_entity_poly.entity_id
_entity_poly.type
_entity_poly.pdbx_seq_one_letter_code
_entity_poly.pdbx_strand_id
1 'polypeptide(L)'
;MHVAVLPTEDAEHGALVEVGPPYAVMDDVLVHRVHLGAGVYLDVDLMAPCHWRRLTFPLGSEGAAPVLTRLLGQSAADGLGDGDIGPIGGSDGTVAVDIAGAGPWLRVAVVDAVDQWVHLTLDQSLLDAERAVSRMRAAVGLPDGPARSAVMSESLLLARRASGGLVRFLQAVDATVAPALRAALRTLVDGYAALTNEVVGEDHALDAVVAAGEHLTADLTRRTVTRRFELPAATAVRAAPGAGASMIDPRQSRARTFAISPDPTLAEVSVTSGGQIDAGTVAVRAAAFGARVAPEMLSRLMVRLVERNSGRIGGHALLSPGRRSRGRAVFEARVPLVGIDPNQVRADLFDVFVVREPASDDDDAGLRRARKAVTLLSGWRQLCGLVLMPVRPAEIAPLLRDAVVGLRDGADGPEGDPVCNGAPSLRNLHRFASMDDEPLLEWLRASARPGGPDAAHDSGGLTVAELAVADATLAK
;
A
#
# COMPACT_ATOMS: atom_id res chain seq x y z
N MET A 1 -21.38 -3.61 10.83
CA MET A 1 -20.71 -3.95 9.57
C MET A 1 -21.72 -4.75 8.77
N HIS A 2 -22.27 -4.21 7.67
CA HIS A 2 -23.31 -4.87 6.88
C HIS A 2 -22.67 -5.79 5.86
N VAL A 3 -23.21 -7.00 5.69
CA VAL A 3 -22.61 -8.02 4.82
C VAL A 3 -23.63 -8.53 3.82
N ALA A 4 -23.42 -8.24 2.53
CA ALA A 4 -24.21 -8.84 1.46
C ALA A 4 -23.39 -9.98 0.83
N VAL A 5 -23.97 -11.18 0.78
CA VAL A 5 -23.42 -12.29 0.02
C VAL A 5 -24.06 -12.26 -1.36
N LEU A 6 -23.25 -12.02 -2.39
CA LEU A 6 -23.71 -12.00 -3.77
C LEU A 6 -23.10 -13.17 -4.52
N PRO A 7 -23.88 -13.93 -5.31
CA PRO A 7 -23.30 -14.81 -6.31
C PRO A 7 -22.59 -13.93 -7.35
N THR A 8 -21.36 -14.29 -7.74
CA THR A 8 -20.67 -13.61 -8.83
C THR A 8 -21.28 -14.03 -10.17
N GLU A 9 -21.37 -13.12 -11.14
CA GLU A 9 -21.89 -13.43 -12.49
C GLU A 9 -21.10 -14.55 -13.19
N ASP A 10 -19.82 -14.73 -12.80
CA ASP A 10 -19.07 -15.98 -13.00
C ASP A 10 -19.44 -17.00 -11.91
N ALA A 11 -20.60 -17.65 -12.07
CA ALA A 11 -21.15 -18.62 -11.13
C ALA A 11 -20.29 -19.89 -10.94
N GLU A 12 -19.22 -20.07 -11.72
CA GLU A 12 -18.36 -21.26 -11.65
C GLU A 12 -17.20 -21.16 -10.62
N HIS A 13 -16.85 -19.99 -10.06
CA HIS A 13 -15.55 -19.86 -9.36
C HIS A 13 -15.47 -19.07 -8.04
N GLY A 14 -16.56 -18.53 -7.47
CA GLY A 14 -16.44 -17.92 -6.13
C GLY A 14 -17.69 -17.33 -5.50
N ALA A 15 -17.55 -16.94 -4.24
CA ALA A 15 -18.52 -16.14 -3.50
C ALA A 15 -17.98 -14.74 -3.23
N LEU A 16 -18.89 -13.78 -3.16
CA LEU A 16 -18.60 -12.39 -2.88
C LEU A 16 -19.26 -11.98 -1.56
N VAL A 17 -18.45 -11.50 -0.62
CA VAL A 17 -18.91 -10.94 0.65
C VAL A 17 -18.56 -9.46 0.64
N GLU A 18 -19.55 -8.59 0.47
CA GLU A 18 -19.35 -7.14 0.52
C GLU A 18 -19.63 -6.60 1.89
N VAL A 19 -18.71 -5.76 2.35
CA VAL A 19 -18.74 -5.12 3.65
C VAL A 19 -18.85 -3.62 3.46
N GLY A 20 -20.03 -3.09 3.77
CA GLY A 20 -20.26 -1.65 3.77
C GLY A 20 -20.41 -1.08 5.17
N PRO A 21 -19.69 0.00 5.54
CA PRO A 21 -20.27 1.04 6.38
C PRO A 21 -21.31 1.85 5.56
N PRO A 22 -22.29 2.52 6.21
CA PRO A 22 -23.30 3.35 5.53
C PRO A 22 -22.76 4.66 4.94
N TYR A 23 -21.44 4.87 4.93
CA TYR A 23 -20.85 6.11 4.41
C TYR A 23 -20.77 6.06 2.88
N ALA A 24 -21.36 7.08 2.27
CA ALA A 24 -21.63 7.19 0.86
C ALA A 24 -20.38 6.96 -0.02
N VAL A 25 -20.53 6.05 -0.99
CA VAL A 25 -20.09 6.18 -2.39
C VAL A 25 -18.85 7.07 -2.60
N MET A 26 -17.72 6.71 -2.02
CA MET A 26 -16.42 7.26 -2.43
C MET A 26 -15.69 6.22 -3.27
N ASP A 27 -15.36 6.63 -4.50
CA ASP A 27 -14.77 5.85 -5.59
C ASP A 27 -13.75 4.79 -5.12
N ASP A 28 -13.77 3.61 -5.74
CA ASP A 28 -12.86 2.45 -5.55
C ASP A 28 -11.38 2.71 -5.94
N VAL A 29 -10.99 3.98 -5.89
CA VAL A 29 -9.72 4.51 -6.35
C VAL A 29 -8.57 4.09 -5.44
N LEU A 30 -8.80 3.82 -4.15
CA LEU A 30 -7.76 3.40 -3.20
C LEU A 30 -8.04 2.02 -2.59
N VAL A 31 -8.79 1.21 -3.31
CA VAL A 31 -9.08 -0.16 -2.93
C VAL A 31 -8.06 -1.09 -3.57
N HIS A 32 -7.43 -1.93 -2.75
CA HIS A 32 -6.46 -2.92 -3.20
C HIS A 32 -6.87 -4.33 -2.83
N ARG A 33 -6.95 -5.19 -3.83
CA ARG A 33 -7.16 -6.62 -3.66
C ARG A 33 -5.87 -7.31 -3.24
N VAL A 34 -5.89 -7.95 -2.09
CA VAL A 34 -4.77 -8.73 -1.54
C VAL A 34 -5.14 -10.20 -1.49
N HIS A 35 -4.24 -11.06 -1.94
CA HIS A 35 -4.35 -12.50 -1.73
C HIS A 35 -3.88 -12.86 -0.32
N LEU A 36 -4.78 -13.43 0.47
CA LEU A 36 -4.49 -13.89 1.82
C LEU A 36 -3.95 -15.33 1.82
N GLY A 37 -4.29 -16.12 0.80
CA GLY A 37 -3.93 -17.54 0.70
C GLY A 37 -5.15 -18.42 0.41
N ALA A 38 -4.92 -19.64 -0.07
CA ALA A 38 -5.99 -20.62 -0.39
C ALA A 38 -7.13 -20.08 -1.28
N GLY A 39 -6.81 -19.12 -2.15
CA GLY A 39 -7.76 -18.45 -3.05
C GLY A 39 -8.63 -17.37 -2.37
N VAL A 40 -8.37 -17.03 -1.11
CA VAL A 40 -9.07 -15.95 -0.41
C VAL A 40 -8.42 -14.61 -0.74
N TYR A 41 -9.23 -13.66 -1.17
CA TYR A 41 -8.84 -12.30 -1.53
C TYR A 41 -9.61 -11.27 -0.72
N LEU A 42 -8.92 -10.25 -0.24
CA LEU A 42 -9.48 -9.16 0.54
C LEU A 42 -9.22 -7.83 -0.15
N ASP A 43 -10.27 -7.07 -0.43
CA ASP A 43 -10.18 -5.71 -0.94
C ASP A 43 -10.09 -4.75 0.25
N VAL A 44 -8.89 -4.23 0.52
CA VAL A 44 -8.63 -3.28 1.62
C VAL A 44 -8.74 -1.86 1.13
N ASP A 45 -9.39 -1.02 1.93
CA ASP A 45 -9.36 0.42 1.72
C ASP A 45 -8.04 0.98 2.28
N LEU A 46 -7.14 1.43 1.41
CA LEU A 46 -5.85 1.96 1.83
C LEU A 46 -5.95 3.25 2.63
N MET A 47 -7.03 3.99 2.43
CA MET A 47 -7.32 5.14 3.23
C MET A 47 -7.77 4.78 4.62
N ALA A 48 -8.29 3.57 4.80
CA ALA A 48 -8.89 3.08 6.03
C ALA A 48 -8.47 1.61 6.27
N PRO A 49 -7.17 1.33 6.53
CA PRO A 49 -6.60 -0.03 6.53
C PRO A 49 -7.21 -1.01 7.53
N CYS A 50 -7.92 -0.52 8.55
CA CYS A 50 -8.72 -1.34 9.46
C CYS A 50 -10.09 -1.76 8.88
N HIS A 51 -10.45 -1.20 7.72
CA HIS A 51 -11.65 -1.48 6.96
C HIS A 51 -11.29 -2.24 5.68
N TRP A 52 -12.10 -3.23 5.38
CA TRP A 52 -12.07 -3.94 4.12
C TRP A 52 -13.47 -3.91 3.52
N ARG A 53 -13.52 -3.82 2.19
CA ARG A 53 -14.77 -3.62 1.44
C ARG A 53 -15.34 -4.92 0.90
N ARG A 54 -14.45 -5.85 0.55
CA ARG A 54 -14.85 -7.05 -0.17
C ARG A 54 -13.97 -8.22 0.19
N LEU A 55 -14.57 -9.38 0.29
CA LEU A 55 -13.90 -10.66 0.42
C LEU A 55 -14.39 -11.56 -0.71
N THR A 56 -13.44 -12.17 -1.43
CA THR A 56 -13.71 -13.07 -2.56
C THR A 56 -12.97 -14.38 -2.32
N PHE A 57 -13.64 -15.52 -2.52
CA PHE A 57 -13.03 -16.82 -2.31
C PHE A 57 -13.70 -17.90 -3.16
N PRO A 58 -12.99 -19.00 -3.49
CA PRO A 58 -13.57 -20.14 -4.19
C PRO A 58 -14.57 -20.88 -3.30
N LEU A 59 -15.81 -21.04 -3.78
CA LEU A 59 -16.84 -21.83 -3.12
C LEU A 59 -16.40 -23.31 -3.01
N GLY A 60 -16.69 -23.94 -1.87
CA GLY A 60 -16.36 -25.36 -1.64
C GLY A 60 -14.86 -25.65 -1.45
N SER A 61 -14.00 -24.63 -1.38
CA SER A 61 -12.57 -24.84 -1.10
C SER A 61 -12.33 -25.17 0.37
N GLU A 62 -11.95 -26.42 0.65
CA GLU A 62 -11.52 -26.86 1.98
C GLU A 62 -10.34 -26.04 2.52
N GLY A 63 -9.49 -25.53 1.62
CA GLY A 63 -8.37 -24.67 1.98
C GLY A 63 -8.79 -23.27 2.43
N ALA A 64 -9.91 -22.74 1.91
CA ALA A 64 -10.39 -21.40 2.22
C ALA A 64 -11.13 -21.34 3.56
N ALA A 65 -11.84 -22.41 3.93
CA ALA A 65 -12.70 -22.43 5.13
C ALA A 65 -11.97 -22.00 6.43
N PRO A 66 -10.76 -22.51 6.76
CA PRO A 66 -10.04 -22.08 7.97
C PRO A 66 -9.69 -20.59 7.98
N VAL A 67 -9.40 -20.01 6.80
CA VAL A 67 -9.10 -18.58 6.65
C VAL A 67 -10.37 -17.75 6.83
N LEU A 68 -11.48 -18.18 6.23
CA LEU A 68 -12.79 -17.53 6.37
C LEU A 68 -13.28 -17.54 7.82
N THR A 69 -13.14 -18.66 8.53
CA THR A 69 -13.45 -18.76 9.96
C THR A 69 -12.69 -17.74 10.78
N ARG A 70 -11.41 -17.48 10.47
CA ARG A 70 -10.62 -16.47 11.18
C ARG A 70 -10.97 -15.04 10.79
N LEU A 71 -11.36 -14.80 9.54
CA LEU A 71 -11.75 -13.48 9.05
C LEU A 71 -13.15 -13.05 9.49
N LEU A 72 -14.09 -13.99 9.54
CA LEU A 72 -15.52 -13.72 9.72
C LEU A 72 -16.07 -14.23 11.06
N GLY A 73 -15.35 -15.13 11.73
CA GLY A 73 -15.87 -15.92 12.85
C GLY A 73 -16.53 -17.23 12.39
N GLN A 74 -16.58 -18.21 13.30
CA GLN A 74 -17.09 -19.56 13.02
C GLN A 74 -18.52 -19.55 12.48
N SER A 75 -19.44 -18.87 13.17
CA SER A 75 -20.86 -18.85 12.79
C SER A 75 -21.12 -18.25 11.40
N ALA A 76 -20.30 -17.29 10.99
CA ALA A 76 -20.38 -16.67 9.67
C ALA A 76 -19.83 -17.59 8.57
N ALA A 77 -18.72 -18.25 8.86
CA ALA A 77 -18.09 -19.19 7.94
C ALA A 77 -18.96 -20.43 7.70
N ASP A 78 -19.61 -20.95 8.74
CA ASP A 78 -20.54 -22.08 8.63
C ASP A 78 -21.72 -21.75 7.70
N GLY A 79 -22.31 -20.56 7.84
CA GLY A 79 -23.38 -20.09 6.97
C GLY A 79 -22.98 -19.93 5.49
N LEU A 80 -21.70 -19.70 5.20
CA LEU A 80 -21.17 -19.66 3.83
C LEU A 80 -20.91 -21.06 3.25
N GLY A 81 -20.65 -22.05 4.11
CA GLY A 81 -20.30 -23.42 3.73
C GLY A 81 -21.50 -24.26 3.28
N ASP A 82 -22.67 -24.02 3.85
CA ASP A 82 -23.90 -24.80 3.56
C ASP A 82 -24.55 -24.44 2.22
N GLY A 83 -23.99 -23.49 1.46
CA GLY A 83 -24.53 -23.08 0.15
C GLY A 83 -25.88 -22.37 0.23
N ASP A 84 -26.35 -22.07 1.44
CA ASP A 84 -27.56 -21.29 1.69
C ASP A 84 -27.21 -19.81 1.49
N ILE A 85 -27.27 -19.35 0.23
CA ILE A 85 -27.05 -17.95 -0.18
C ILE A 85 -28.28 -17.11 0.24
N GLY A 86 -28.65 -17.20 1.51
CA GLY A 86 -29.56 -16.29 2.18
C GLY A 86 -28.79 -15.12 2.82
N PRO A 87 -29.47 -14.08 3.30
CA PRO A 87 -28.83 -13.04 4.10
C PRO A 87 -28.21 -13.69 5.35
N ILE A 88 -26.87 -13.79 5.36
CA ILE A 88 -26.14 -14.30 6.52
C ILE A 88 -26.16 -13.20 7.59
N GLY A 89 -26.94 -13.42 8.64
CA GLY A 89 -27.14 -12.46 9.73
C GLY A 89 -28.57 -12.50 10.27
N GLY A 90 -28.84 -11.73 11.32
CA GLY A 90 -30.22 -11.50 11.79
C GLY A 90 -31.11 -10.85 10.72
N SER A 91 -32.29 -10.35 11.11
CA SER A 91 -33.25 -9.68 10.19
C SER A 91 -32.67 -8.59 9.28
N ASP A 92 -31.47 -8.10 9.60
CA ASP A 92 -30.81 -6.96 8.97
C ASP A 92 -29.57 -7.35 8.12
N GLY A 93 -29.29 -8.65 7.94
CA GLY A 93 -28.18 -9.12 7.08
C GLY A 93 -26.78 -8.73 7.57
N THR A 94 -26.60 -8.60 8.89
CA THR A 94 -25.30 -8.21 9.49
C THR A 94 -24.57 -9.42 10.05
N VAL A 95 -23.31 -9.60 9.64
CA VAL A 95 -22.37 -10.55 10.24
C VAL A 95 -21.42 -9.81 11.16
N ALA A 96 -21.32 -10.26 12.41
CA ALA A 96 -20.30 -9.77 13.34
C ALA A 96 -18.95 -10.37 12.96
N VAL A 97 -17.99 -9.51 12.59
CA VAL A 97 -16.60 -9.94 12.35
C VAL A 97 -15.86 -10.03 13.67
N ASP A 98 -15.20 -11.18 13.90
CA ASP A 98 -14.23 -11.32 14.98
C ASP A 98 -12.97 -10.50 14.65
N ILE A 99 -12.94 -9.25 15.10
CA ILE A 99 -11.84 -8.31 14.86
C ILE A 99 -10.51 -8.86 15.41
N ALA A 100 -10.54 -9.60 16.52
CA ALA A 100 -9.33 -10.17 17.11
C ALA A 100 -8.77 -11.29 16.21
N GLY A 101 -9.64 -12.19 15.71
CA GLY A 101 -9.27 -13.23 14.76
C GLY A 101 -8.82 -12.68 13.39
N ALA A 102 -9.47 -11.62 12.92
CA ALA A 102 -9.18 -10.98 11.63
C ALA A 102 -7.93 -10.09 11.66
N GLY A 103 -7.52 -9.58 12.82
CA GLY A 103 -6.42 -8.63 12.99
C GLY A 103 -5.12 -9.00 12.26
N PRO A 104 -4.57 -10.21 12.46
CA PRO A 104 -3.37 -10.66 11.73
C PRO A 104 -3.54 -10.67 10.20
N TRP A 105 -4.72 -11.05 9.70
CA TRP A 105 -5.02 -11.09 8.27
C TRP A 105 -5.18 -9.70 7.67
N LEU A 106 -5.83 -8.79 8.39
CA LEU A 106 -5.89 -7.38 8.02
C LEU A 106 -4.49 -6.79 7.97
N ARG A 107 -3.60 -7.17 8.89
CA ARG A 107 -2.20 -6.72 8.85
C ARG A 107 -1.48 -7.20 7.58
N VAL A 108 -1.62 -8.48 7.21
CA VAL A 108 -1.08 -9.00 5.94
C VAL A 108 -1.57 -8.16 4.76
N ALA A 109 -2.89 -7.92 4.72
CA ALA A 109 -3.52 -7.17 3.65
C ALA A 109 -3.00 -5.72 3.56
N VAL A 110 -2.90 -5.04 4.69
CA VAL A 110 -2.39 -3.67 4.77
C VAL A 110 -0.94 -3.57 4.33
N VAL A 111 -0.09 -4.51 4.76
CA VAL A 111 1.34 -4.50 4.39
C VAL A 111 1.51 -4.71 2.88
N ASP A 112 0.76 -5.64 2.28
CA ASP A 112 0.80 -5.86 0.84
C ASP A 112 0.26 -4.66 0.06
N ALA A 113 -0.82 -4.05 0.54
CA ALA A 113 -1.41 -2.87 -0.06
C ALA A 113 -0.50 -1.63 0.04
N VAL A 114 0.22 -1.45 1.15
CA VAL A 114 1.19 -0.36 1.33
C VAL A 114 2.30 -0.40 0.28
N ASP A 115 2.89 -1.58 0.02
CA ASP A 115 3.95 -1.75 -0.99
C ASP A 115 3.47 -1.44 -2.41
N GLN A 116 2.20 -1.76 -2.69
CA GLN A 116 1.63 -1.50 -3.99
C GLN A 116 1.38 0.00 -4.20
N TRP A 117 0.95 0.75 -3.18
CA TRP A 117 0.36 2.08 -3.41
C TRP A 117 1.12 3.25 -2.82
N VAL A 118 1.88 3.06 -1.75
CA VAL A 118 2.61 4.18 -1.14
C VAL A 118 4.05 4.14 -1.59
N HIS A 119 4.49 5.21 -2.24
CA HIS A 119 5.88 5.42 -2.66
C HIS A 119 6.77 5.70 -1.45
N LEU A 120 6.85 4.74 -0.52
CA LEU A 120 7.72 4.81 0.63
C LEU A 120 9.15 4.49 0.18
N THR A 121 10.11 5.30 0.61
CA THR A 121 11.54 5.00 0.44
C THR A 121 12.04 4.00 1.50
N LEU A 122 11.25 2.98 1.86
CA LEU A 122 11.71 1.92 2.76
C LEU A 122 12.57 0.90 2.00
N ASP A 123 13.42 0.13 2.66
CA ASP A 123 14.11 -0.98 1.99
C ASP A 123 13.13 -2.14 1.70
N GLN A 124 13.25 -2.82 0.56
CA GLN A 124 12.39 -3.97 0.23
C GLN A 124 12.47 -5.06 1.29
N SER A 125 13.66 -5.26 1.88
CA SER A 125 13.85 -6.24 2.94
C SER A 125 13.07 -5.93 4.21
N LEU A 126 12.82 -4.66 4.53
CA LEU A 126 11.96 -4.31 5.67
C LEU A 126 10.49 -4.68 5.41
N LEU A 127 10.01 -4.44 4.19
CA LEU A 127 8.65 -4.81 3.80
C LEU A 127 8.48 -6.33 3.73
N ASP A 128 9.43 -7.04 3.12
CA ASP A 128 9.39 -8.50 3.04
C ASP A 128 9.51 -9.15 4.44
N ALA A 129 10.26 -8.55 5.36
CA ALA A 129 10.32 -8.98 6.76
C ALA A 129 8.97 -8.80 7.47
N GLU A 130 8.35 -7.61 7.34
CA GLU A 130 7.04 -7.33 7.94
C GLU A 130 5.95 -8.26 7.37
N ARG A 131 6.00 -8.53 6.06
CA ARG A 131 5.12 -9.50 5.38
C ARG A 131 5.26 -10.89 5.96
N ALA A 132 6.51 -11.35 6.16
CA ALA A 132 6.77 -12.65 6.73
C ALA A 132 6.18 -12.76 8.14
N VAL A 133 6.52 -11.83 9.03
CA VAL A 133 6.01 -11.86 10.42
C VAL A 133 4.49 -11.75 10.46
N SER A 134 3.87 -10.92 9.62
CA SER A 134 2.41 -10.80 9.54
C SER A 134 1.75 -12.10 9.06
N ARG A 135 2.29 -12.75 8.03
CA ARG A 135 1.80 -14.03 7.52
C ARG A 135 1.99 -15.16 8.53
N MET A 136 3.11 -15.19 9.24
CA MET A 136 3.34 -16.14 10.34
C MET A 136 2.29 -15.99 11.44
N ARG A 137 2.03 -14.77 11.90
CA ARG A 137 1.00 -14.52 12.93
C ARG A 137 -0.39 -14.95 12.46
N ALA A 138 -0.73 -14.69 11.20
CA ALA A 138 -1.97 -15.16 10.61
C ALA A 138 -2.03 -16.71 10.53
N ALA A 139 -0.93 -17.35 10.15
CA ALA A 139 -0.81 -18.80 10.05
C ALA A 139 -0.89 -19.50 11.42
N VAL A 140 -0.35 -18.92 12.49
CA VAL A 140 -0.46 -19.44 13.86
C VAL A 140 -1.92 -19.48 14.32
N GLY A 141 -2.76 -18.59 13.81
CA GLY A 141 -4.21 -18.65 14.04
C GLY A 141 -4.88 -19.84 13.34
N LEU A 142 -4.31 -20.44 12.31
CA LEU A 142 -4.97 -21.51 11.58
C LEU A 142 -4.80 -22.87 12.30
N PRO A 143 -5.78 -23.79 12.18
CA PRO A 143 -5.58 -25.18 12.59
C PRO A 143 -4.45 -25.82 11.78
N ASP A 144 -3.80 -26.83 12.36
CA ASP A 144 -2.80 -27.62 11.64
C ASP A 144 -3.41 -28.26 10.39
N GLY A 145 -2.74 -28.07 9.25
CA GLY A 145 -3.23 -28.54 7.97
C GLY A 145 -2.61 -27.82 6.77
N PRO A 146 -3.13 -28.08 5.56
CA PRO A 146 -2.56 -27.55 4.32
C PRO A 146 -2.55 -26.01 4.27
N ALA A 147 -3.62 -25.36 4.75
CA ALA A 147 -3.72 -23.90 4.75
C ALA A 147 -2.64 -23.25 5.64
N ARG A 148 -2.48 -23.72 6.89
CA ARG A 148 -1.40 -23.27 7.80
C ARG A 148 -0.03 -23.49 7.18
N SER A 149 0.21 -24.68 6.64
CA SER A 149 1.50 -25.05 6.06
C SER A 149 1.87 -24.19 4.84
N ALA A 150 0.90 -23.89 3.97
CA ALA A 150 1.10 -23.04 2.79
C ALA A 150 1.48 -21.60 3.17
N VAL A 151 0.71 -20.97 4.07
CA VAL A 151 0.97 -19.60 4.52
C VAL A 151 2.27 -19.51 5.32
N MET A 152 2.56 -20.51 6.16
CA MET A 152 3.82 -20.56 6.92
C MET A 152 5.04 -20.74 6.00
N SER A 153 4.95 -21.57 4.96
CA SER A 153 6.03 -21.76 3.99
C SER A 153 6.33 -20.47 3.21
N GLU A 154 5.29 -19.73 2.80
CA GLU A 154 5.45 -18.43 2.15
C GLU A 154 6.11 -17.41 3.09
N SER A 155 5.68 -17.38 4.36
CA SER A 155 6.28 -16.56 5.39
C SER A 155 7.78 -16.83 5.56
N LEU A 156 8.18 -18.10 5.70
CA LEU A 156 9.58 -18.50 5.84
C LEU A 156 10.43 -18.11 4.62
N LEU A 157 9.87 -18.26 3.41
CA LEU A 157 10.55 -17.86 2.17
C LEU A 157 10.82 -16.34 2.15
N LEU A 158 9.81 -15.54 2.50
CA LEU A 158 9.94 -14.09 2.60
C LEU A 158 10.95 -13.68 3.68
N ALA A 159 10.90 -14.31 4.86
CA ALA A 159 11.79 -14.03 5.98
C ALA A 159 13.26 -14.26 5.60
N ARG A 160 13.56 -15.40 4.98
CA ARG A 160 14.91 -15.77 4.52
C ARG A 160 15.42 -14.80 3.45
N ARG A 161 14.56 -14.42 2.49
CA ARG A 161 14.90 -13.43 1.46
C ARG A 161 15.23 -12.06 2.06
N ALA A 162 14.47 -11.63 3.07
CA ALA A 162 14.64 -10.34 3.73
C ALA A 162 15.85 -10.28 4.69
N SER A 163 16.25 -11.43 5.25
CA SER A 163 17.19 -11.52 6.38
C SER A 163 18.47 -10.70 6.18
N GLY A 164 19.16 -10.85 5.05
CA GLY A 164 20.43 -10.14 4.81
C GLY A 164 20.29 -8.61 4.69
N GLY A 165 19.15 -8.12 4.18
CA GLY A 165 18.88 -6.68 4.15
C GLY A 165 18.48 -6.15 5.53
N LEU A 166 17.64 -6.90 6.25
CA LEU A 166 17.20 -6.56 7.60
C LEU A 166 18.37 -6.52 8.60
N VAL A 167 19.28 -7.50 8.57
CA VAL A 167 20.49 -7.50 9.42
C VAL A 167 21.32 -6.23 9.21
N ARG A 168 21.58 -5.85 7.95
CA ARG A 168 22.32 -4.62 7.64
C ARG A 168 21.59 -3.37 8.13
N PHE A 169 20.27 -3.34 8.00
CA PHE A 169 19.46 -2.24 8.51
C PHE A 169 19.52 -2.16 10.04
N LEU A 170 19.31 -3.27 10.75
CA LEU A 170 19.37 -3.34 12.21
C LEU A 170 20.76 -2.95 12.74
N GLN A 171 21.84 -3.36 12.09
CA GLN A 171 23.20 -2.97 12.45
C GLN A 171 23.49 -1.47 12.23
N ALA A 172 22.77 -0.84 11.29
CA ALA A 172 22.89 0.58 11.01
C ALA A 172 21.96 1.45 11.87
N VAL A 173 20.96 0.84 12.53
CA VAL A 173 20.08 1.51 13.48
C VAL A 173 20.87 1.82 14.75
N ASP A 174 20.81 3.07 15.19
CA ASP A 174 21.49 3.53 16.39
C ASP A 174 20.50 3.88 17.52
N ALA A 175 21.05 4.30 18.66
CA ALA A 175 20.29 4.69 19.86
C ALA A 175 19.33 5.88 19.64
N THR A 176 19.39 6.58 18.50
CA THR A 176 18.62 7.79 18.23
C THR A 176 17.28 7.52 17.55
N VAL A 177 17.00 6.26 17.20
CA VAL A 177 15.72 5.85 16.62
C VAL A 177 14.53 6.18 17.52
N ALA A 178 13.45 6.67 16.90
CA ALA A 178 12.17 6.97 17.55
C ALA A 178 11.69 5.81 18.42
N PRO A 179 11.19 6.05 19.66
CA PRO A 179 10.71 4.98 20.54
C PRO A 179 9.68 4.07 19.88
N ALA A 180 8.75 4.64 19.10
CA ALA A 180 7.75 3.87 18.34
C ALA A 180 8.39 2.97 17.27
N LEU A 181 9.37 3.50 16.50
CA LEU A 181 10.10 2.70 15.51
C LEU A 181 10.95 1.62 16.19
N ARG A 182 11.57 1.91 17.35
CA ARG A 182 12.29 0.90 18.14
C ARG A 182 11.34 -0.21 18.61
N ALA A 183 10.17 0.14 19.12
CA ALA A 183 9.16 -0.84 19.53
C ALA A 183 8.73 -1.71 18.34
N ALA A 184 8.44 -1.10 17.19
CA ALA A 184 8.09 -1.84 15.97
C ALA A 184 9.23 -2.77 15.51
N LEU A 185 10.49 -2.34 15.55
CA LEU A 185 11.65 -3.17 15.21
C LEU A 185 11.83 -4.33 16.20
N ARG A 186 11.55 -4.13 17.49
CA ARG A 186 11.55 -5.23 18.49
C ARG A 186 10.45 -6.23 18.17
N THR A 187 9.23 -5.77 17.95
CA THR A 187 8.09 -6.60 17.53
C THR A 187 8.41 -7.42 16.27
N LEU A 188 9.15 -6.84 15.32
CA LEU A 188 9.60 -7.53 14.11
C LEU A 188 10.65 -8.61 14.43
N VAL A 189 11.65 -8.30 15.25
CA VAL A 189 12.69 -9.24 15.69
C VAL A 189 12.10 -10.41 16.49
N ASP A 190 11.15 -10.12 17.39
CA ASP A 190 10.41 -11.16 18.14
C ASP A 190 9.63 -12.07 17.18
N GLY A 191 9.10 -11.51 16.09
CA GLY A 191 8.50 -12.30 15.01
C GLY A 191 9.47 -13.23 14.30
N TYR A 192 10.72 -12.79 14.07
CA TYR A 192 11.78 -13.67 13.54
C TYR A 192 12.16 -14.77 14.54
N ALA A 193 12.21 -14.46 15.84
CA ALA A 193 12.43 -15.47 16.88
C ALA A 193 11.27 -16.47 17.00
N ALA A 194 10.04 -16.06 16.70
CA ALA A 194 8.92 -17.00 16.59
C ALA A 194 9.06 -17.91 15.36
N LEU A 195 9.51 -17.37 14.23
CA LEU A 195 9.72 -18.12 12.99
C LEU A 195 10.80 -19.20 13.10
N THR A 196 11.84 -19.00 13.91
CA THR A 196 12.87 -20.04 14.13
C THR A 196 12.28 -21.28 14.80
N ASN A 197 11.25 -21.14 15.64
CA ASN A 197 10.58 -22.28 16.28
C ASN A 197 9.73 -23.12 15.30
N GLU A 198 9.45 -22.60 14.10
CA GLU A 198 8.67 -23.29 13.05
C GLU A 198 9.57 -24.08 12.08
N VAL A 199 10.90 -23.96 12.21
CA VAL A 199 11.87 -24.67 11.37
C VAL A 199 12.44 -25.87 12.13
N VAL A 200 12.53 -27.02 11.46
CA VAL A 200 13.24 -28.19 11.99
C VAL A 200 14.74 -28.01 11.75
N GLY A 201 15.49 -27.76 12.82
CA GLY A 201 16.94 -27.57 12.79
C GLY A 201 17.35 -26.10 12.83
N GLU A 202 18.64 -25.82 12.60
CA GLU A 202 19.19 -24.47 12.63
C GLU A 202 18.86 -23.71 11.32
N ASP A 203 18.44 -22.44 11.45
CA ASP A 203 18.22 -21.54 10.32
C ASP A 203 19.03 -20.26 10.51
N HIS A 204 20.30 -20.32 10.09
CA HIS A 204 21.27 -19.23 10.27
C HIS A 204 20.80 -17.88 9.71
N ALA A 205 19.91 -17.87 8.71
CA ALA A 205 19.40 -16.62 8.16
C ALA A 205 18.47 -15.92 9.16
N LEU A 206 17.57 -16.68 9.78
CA LEU A 206 16.65 -16.17 10.80
C LEU A 206 17.40 -15.83 12.10
N ASP A 207 18.30 -16.72 12.53
CA ASP A 207 19.11 -16.53 13.74
C ASP A 207 19.96 -15.25 13.67
N ALA A 208 20.51 -14.94 12.49
CA ALA A 208 21.28 -13.72 12.27
C ALA A 208 20.46 -12.44 12.49
N VAL A 209 19.16 -12.45 12.14
CA VAL A 209 18.26 -11.32 12.41
C VAL A 209 18.02 -11.15 13.89
N VAL A 210 17.77 -12.25 14.60
CA VAL A 210 17.57 -12.25 16.07
C VAL A 210 18.81 -11.69 16.76
N ALA A 211 19.99 -12.21 16.43
CA ALA A 211 21.26 -11.74 16.97
C ALA A 211 21.52 -10.25 16.64
N ALA A 212 21.23 -9.81 15.41
CA ALA A 212 21.38 -8.41 15.04
C ALA A 212 20.44 -7.48 15.83
N GLY A 213 19.27 -7.97 16.26
CA GLY A 213 18.27 -7.21 17.00
C GLY A 213 18.53 -7.08 18.51
N GLU A 214 19.48 -7.82 19.08
CA GLU A 214 19.71 -7.86 20.54
C GLU A 214 19.93 -6.46 21.14
N HIS A 215 20.66 -5.59 20.45
CA HIS A 215 20.94 -4.23 20.91
C HIS A 215 19.70 -3.33 21.02
N LEU A 216 18.57 -3.69 20.38
CA LEU A 216 17.30 -2.97 20.53
C LEU A 216 16.66 -3.17 21.91
N THR A 217 17.07 -4.22 22.63
CA THR A 217 16.60 -4.53 23.98
C THR A 217 17.39 -3.83 25.07
N ALA A 218 18.61 -3.38 24.79
CA ALA A 218 19.46 -2.65 25.72
C ALA A 218 18.94 -1.22 25.95
N ASP A 219 18.82 -0.81 27.21
CA ASP A 219 18.48 0.56 27.60
C ASP A 219 19.61 1.53 27.24
N LEU A 220 19.58 2.03 26.01
CA LEU A 220 20.54 3.02 25.54
C LEU A 220 20.14 4.40 26.06
N THR A 221 20.79 4.82 27.15
CA THR A 221 20.70 6.17 27.72
C THR A 221 20.94 7.25 26.65
N ARG A 222 20.01 8.22 26.63
CA ARG A 222 19.85 9.30 25.65
C ARG A 222 21.15 9.98 25.24
N ARG A 223 21.51 9.86 23.96
CA ARG A 223 22.24 10.90 23.23
C ARG A 223 21.38 11.33 22.06
N THR A 224 20.92 12.58 22.11
CA THR A 224 20.13 13.19 21.04
C THR A 224 21.13 13.76 20.05
N VAL A 225 21.38 13.09 18.93
CA VAL A 225 22.13 13.68 17.81
C VAL A 225 21.11 14.21 16.83
N THR A 226 21.12 15.52 16.63
CA THR A 226 20.38 16.23 15.57
C THR A 226 20.97 15.85 14.22
N ARG A 227 20.36 14.88 13.52
CA ARG A 227 20.55 14.73 12.08
C ARG A 227 19.43 15.47 11.37
N ARG A 228 19.82 16.34 10.44
CA ARG A 228 18.92 17.01 9.52
C ARG A 228 18.25 15.94 8.67
N PHE A 229 16.95 15.75 8.86
CA PHE A 229 16.15 14.87 8.01
C PHE A 229 15.97 15.59 6.67
N GLU A 230 16.84 15.27 5.71
CA GLU A 230 16.63 15.70 4.34
C GLU A 230 15.62 14.73 3.73
N LEU A 231 14.39 15.21 3.55
CA LEU A 231 13.45 14.53 2.68
C LEU A 231 14.13 14.32 1.33
N PRO A 232 14.15 13.09 0.77
CA PRO A 232 14.70 12.87 -0.54
C PRO A 232 14.05 13.87 -1.48
N ALA A 233 14.84 14.79 -2.04
CA ALA A 233 14.32 15.75 -3.00
C ALA A 233 13.69 14.91 -4.12
N ALA A 234 12.36 14.97 -4.24
CA ALA A 234 11.63 14.33 -5.31
C ALA A 234 12.15 14.95 -6.61
N THR A 235 13.12 14.28 -7.22
CA THR A 235 13.72 14.73 -8.47
C THR A 235 12.68 14.41 -9.53
N ALA A 236 11.75 15.35 -9.74
CA ALA A 236 10.72 15.27 -10.74
C ALA A 236 11.39 15.07 -12.10
N VAL A 237 11.23 13.89 -12.68
CA VAL A 237 11.60 13.66 -14.08
C VAL A 237 10.42 14.15 -14.90
N ARG A 238 10.43 15.46 -15.18
CA ARG A 238 9.46 16.07 -16.08
C ARG A 238 9.72 15.53 -17.50
N ALA A 239 8.74 14.85 -18.09
CA ALA A 239 8.70 14.67 -19.53
C ALA A 239 8.60 16.06 -20.17
N ALA A 240 9.34 16.32 -21.25
CA ALA A 240 9.21 17.59 -21.97
C ALA A 240 7.74 17.76 -22.39
N PRO A 241 7.10 18.92 -22.13
CA PRO A 241 5.74 19.16 -22.58
C PRO A 241 5.74 19.04 -24.11
N GLY A 242 5.03 18.04 -24.61
CA GLY A 242 4.97 17.67 -26.00
C GLY A 242 3.85 16.65 -26.20
N ALA A 243 3.35 16.57 -27.42
CA ALA A 243 2.28 15.65 -27.77
C ALA A 243 2.72 14.19 -27.48
N GLY A 244 1.89 13.41 -26.77
CA GLY A 244 2.19 12.02 -26.37
C GLY A 244 2.58 11.79 -24.90
N ALA A 245 2.63 12.80 -24.04
CA ALA A 245 2.91 12.58 -22.62
C ALA A 245 1.78 11.78 -21.92
N SER A 246 2.14 10.78 -21.10
CA SER A 246 1.19 9.93 -20.37
C SER A 246 1.54 9.88 -18.87
N MET A 247 0.54 9.57 -18.05
CA MET A 247 0.69 9.47 -16.60
C MET A 247 0.76 8.01 -16.17
N ILE A 248 1.45 7.75 -15.05
CA ILE A 248 1.52 6.39 -14.49
C ILE A 248 0.28 6.14 -13.65
N ASP A 249 -0.38 5.01 -13.90
CA ASP A 249 -1.49 4.54 -13.07
C ASP A 249 -0.96 3.78 -11.83
N PRO A 250 -1.12 4.32 -10.61
CA PRO A 250 -0.70 3.64 -9.40
C PRO A 250 -1.48 2.33 -9.14
N ARG A 251 -2.63 2.12 -9.80
CA ARG A 251 -3.40 0.86 -9.72
C ARG A 251 -2.76 -0.29 -10.48
N GLN A 252 -1.98 0.01 -11.52
CA GLN A 252 -1.48 -0.99 -12.48
C GLN A 252 -0.01 -1.37 -12.24
N SER A 253 0.68 -0.68 -11.33
CA SER A 253 2.09 -0.94 -11.04
C SER A 253 2.39 -0.74 -9.56
N ARG A 254 3.33 -1.52 -9.02
CA ARG A 254 3.80 -1.34 -7.64
C ARG A 254 4.48 0.01 -7.50
N ALA A 255 4.29 0.69 -6.36
CA ALA A 255 4.86 2.00 -6.07
C ALA A 255 6.39 2.07 -6.28
N ARG A 256 7.12 0.97 -6.09
CA ARG A 256 8.59 0.92 -6.24
C ARG A 256 9.07 0.61 -7.65
N THR A 257 8.16 0.61 -8.61
CA THR A 257 8.49 0.31 -10.00
C THR A 257 8.97 1.57 -10.70
N PHE A 258 8.12 2.58 -10.72
CA PHE A 258 8.36 3.80 -11.46
C PHE A 258 8.53 4.98 -10.51
N ALA A 259 9.28 5.98 -10.96
CA ALA A 259 9.32 7.26 -10.29
C ALA A 259 8.05 8.04 -10.64
N ILE A 260 7.14 8.17 -9.68
CA ILE A 260 5.92 9.00 -9.82
C ILE A 260 6.20 10.42 -9.34
N SER A 261 5.68 11.41 -10.07
CA SER A 261 5.79 12.81 -9.69
C SER A 261 4.91 13.11 -8.47
N PRO A 262 5.40 13.90 -7.50
CA PRO A 262 4.56 14.37 -6.39
C PRO A 262 3.45 15.31 -6.87
N ASP A 263 3.65 15.99 -8.00
CA ASP A 263 2.59 16.74 -8.68
C ASP A 263 1.76 15.78 -9.55
N PRO A 264 0.48 15.52 -9.20
CA PRO A 264 -0.39 14.56 -9.89
C PRO A 264 -0.80 15.01 -11.30
N THR A 265 -0.48 16.25 -11.69
CA THR A 265 -0.77 16.80 -13.03
C THR A 265 0.34 16.57 -14.04
N LEU A 266 1.56 16.24 -13.58
CA LEU A 266 2.71 16.07 -14.46
C LEU A 266 2.76 14.67 -15.06
N ALA A 267 3.01 14.57 -16.36
CA ALA A 267 3.26 13.31 -17.05
C ALA A 267 4.68 12.79 -16.79
N GLU A 268 4.81 11.50 -16.48
CA GLU A 268 6.08 10.80 -16.25
C GLU A 268 6.49 9.85 -17.39
N VAL A 269 5.54 9.53 -18.26
CA VAL A 269 5.76 8.65 -19.41
C VAL A 269 5.90 9.49 -20.66
N SER A 270 7.03 9.37 -21.34
CA SER A 270 7.23 10.01 -22.64
C SER A 270 6.91 9.02 -23.75
N VAL A 271 5.99 9.39 -24.65
CA VAL A 271 5.74 8.69 -25.91
C VAL A 271 6.30 9.56 -27.02
N THR A 272 7.27 9.05 -27.77
CA THR A 272 7.89 9.76 -28.89
C THR A 272 7.77 8.91 -30.14
N SER A 273 7.29 9.49 -31.24
CA SER A 273 7.25 8.83 -32.54
C SER A 273 8.64 8.31 -32.93
N GLY A 274 8.68 7.08 -33.47
CA GLY A 274 9.87 6.57 -34.14
C GLY A 274 10.32 7.55 -35.22
N GLY A 275 11.63 7.72 -35.38
CA GLY A 275 12.18 8.53 -36.48
C GLY A 275 11.77 7.98 -37.85
N GLN A 276 12.21 8.62 -38.94
CA GLN A 276 11.85 8.23 -40.32
C GLN A 276 12.05 6.74 -40.66
N ILE A 277 12.94 6.04 -39.95
CA ILE A 277 13.26 4.61 -40.17
C ILE A 277 12.21 3.69 -39.52
N ASP A 278 11.53 4.15 -38.46
CA ASP A 278 10.58 3.38 -37.65
C ASP A 278 9.14 3.97 -37.76
N ALA A 279 8.76 4.41 -38.96
CA ALA A 279 7.45 4.98 -39.25
C ALA A 279 6.34 3.95 -38.96
N GLY A 280 5.65 4.10 -37.83
CA GLY A 280 4.62 3.16 -37.35
C GLY A 280 4.87 2.60 -35.95
N THR A 281 5.95 3.01 -35.27
CA THR A 281 6.18 2.69 -33.85
C THR A 281 6.37 3.94 -33.01
N VAL A 282 6.14 3.81 -31.71
CA VAL A 282 6.49 4.81 -30.69
C VAL A 282 7.49 4.23 -29.72
N ALA A 283 8.46 5.04 -29.34
CA ALA A 283 9.30 4.78 -28.19
C ALA A 283 8.60 5.30 -26.93
N VAL A 284 8.36 4.39 -25.98
CA VAL A 284 7.81 4.71 -24.67
C VAL A 284 8.94 4.66 -23.66
N ARG A 285 9.04 5.67 -22.78
CA ARG A 285 10.04 5.72 -21.72
C ARG A 285 9.44 6.17 -20.39
N ALA A 286 9.90 5.56 -19.31
CA ALA A 286 9.55 5.96 -17.95
C ALA A 286 10.73 5.79 -16.99
N ALA A 287 10.88 6.71 -16.04
CA ALA A 287 11.93 6.62 -15.04
C ALA A 287 11.62 5.53 -14.01
N ALA A 288 12.62 4.72 -13.67
CA ALA A 288 12.52 3.77 -12.57
C ALA A 288 12.54 4.50 -11.22
N PHE A 289 11.91 3.88 -10.22
CA PHE A 289 11.92 4.39 -8.85
C PHE A 289 13.35 4.52 -8.30
N GLY A 290 14.16 3.47 -8.46
CA GLY A 290 15.53 3.39 -7.98
C GLY A 290 16.60 3.62 -9.06
N ALA A 291 17.85 3.78 -8.61
CA ALA A 291 19.02 3.87 -9.50
C ALA A 291 19.36 2.53 -10.20
N ARG A 292 18.82 1.43 -9.69
CA ARG A 292 18.96 0.07 -10.23
C ARG A 292 17.58 -0.57 -10.33
N VAL A 293 17.39 -1.38 -11.36
CA VAL A 293 16.17 -2.18 -11.55
C VAL A 293 16.48 -3.61 -11.13
N ALA A 294 15.61 -4.22 -10.34
CA ALA A 294 15.75 -5.61 -9.95
C ALA A 294 15.48 -6.53 -11.17
N PRO A 295 16.31 -7.55 -11.44
CA PRO A 295 16.15 -8.42 -12.62
C PRO A 295 14.76 -9.06 -12.72
N GLU A 296 14.15 -9.41 -11.60
CA GLU A 296 12.83 -10.05 -11.51
C GLU A 296 11.69 -9.13 -11.99
N MET A 297 11.93 -7.81 -12.02
CA MET A 297 10.96 -6.85 -12.54
C MET A 297 10.98 -6.80 -14.07
N LEU A 298 12.11 -7.11 -14.72
CA LEU A 298 12.24 -6.94 -16.17
C LEU A 298 11.41 -7.92 -16.99
N SER A 299 11.12 -9.11 -16.44
CA SER A 299 10.33 -10.13 -17.13
C SER A 299 8.81 -9.91 -17.03
N ARG A 300 8.35 -8.92 -16.25
CA ARG A 300 6.93 -8.75 -15.92
C ARG A 300 6.36 -7.37 -16.23
N LEU A 301 7.19 -6.39 -16.52
CA LEU A 301 6.73 -5.03 -16.78
C LEU A 301 6.44 -4.83 -18.27
N MET A 302 5.22 -4.39 -18.58
CA MET A 302 4.76 -4.18 -19.94
C MET A 302 4.23 -2.77 -20.11
N VAL A 303 4.16 -2.35 -21.36
CA VAL A 303 3.42 -1.18 -21.81
C VAL A 303 2.36 -1.59 -22.82
N ARG A 304 1.20 -0.95 -22.76
CA ARG A 304 0.20 -0.97 -23.83
C ARG A 304 -0.13 0.44 -24.30
N LEU A 305 -0.50 0.57 -25.56
CA LEU A 305 -1.06 1.80 -26.11
C LEU A 305 -2.58 1.73 -26.06
N VAL A 306 -3.19 2.72 -25.43
CA VAL A 306 -4.64 2.87 -25.29
C VAL A 306 -5.07 4.11 -26.07
N GLU A 307 -6.03 3.96 -26.97
CA GLU A 307 -6.62 5.09 -27.69
C GLU A 307 -7.48 5.94 -26.75
N ARG A 308 -7.17 7.23 -26.62
CA ARG A 308 -7.75 8.11 -25.59
C ARG A 308 -9.28 8.26 -25.68
N ASN A 309 -9.83 8.22 -26.89
CA ASN A 309 -11.25 8.47 -27.12
C ASN A 309 -12.11 7.21 -26.99
N SER A 310 -11.53 6.04 -27.24
CA SER A 310 -12.27 4.77 -27.34
C SER A 310 -11.89 3.78 -26.23
N GLY A 311 -10.80 4.01 -25.51
CA GLY A 311 -10.21 3.04 -24.57
C GLY A 311 -9.63 1.81 -25.27
N ARG A 312 -9.62 1.75 -26.60
CA ARG A 312 -9.21 0.57 -27.35
C ARG A 312 -7.70 0.36 -27.26
N ILE A 313 -7.30 -0.87 -26.98
CA ILE A 313 -5.89 -1.26 -26.93
C ILE A 313 -5.36 -1.44 -28.36
N GLY A 314 -4.34 -0.66 -28.75
CA GLY A 314 -3.77 -0.66 -30.10
C GLY A 314 -2.50 -1.52 -30.25
N GLY A 315 -1.73 -1.71 -29.19
CA GLY A 315 -0.48 -2.49 -29.20
C GLY A 315 0.13 -2.63 -27.81
N HIS A 316 1.06 -3.56 -27.63
CA HIS A 316 1.77 -3.79 -26.37
C HIS A 316 3.22 -4.24 -26.60
N ALA A 317 4.08 -4.03 -25.60
CA ALA A 317 5.47 -4.51 -25.60
C ALA A 317 6.00 -4.70 -24.18
N LEU A 318 7.05 -5.51 -24.03
CA LEU A 318 7.80 -5.65 -22.78
C LEU A 318 8.70 -4.43 -22.57
N LEU A 319 8.74 -3.90 -21.35
CA LEU A 319 9.68 -2.84 -20.96
C LEU A 319 11.08 -3.44 -20.74
N SER A 320 12.08 -2.83 -21.34
CA SER A 320 13.49 -3.22 -21.19
C SER A 320 14.29 -2.13 -20.47
N PRO A 321 15.45 -2.45 -19.88
CA PRO A 321 16.35 -1.44 -19.33
C PRO A 321 16.82 -0.49 -20.43
N GLY A 322 16.55 0.80 -20.25
CA GLY A 322 16.99 1.89 -21.10
C GLY A 322 18.33 2.50 -20.70
N ARG A 323 18.74 3.55 -21.42
CA ARG A 323 19.91 4.33 -21.01
C ARG A 323 19.56 5.15 -19.77
N ARG A 324 20.48 5.17 -18.79
CA ARG A 324 20.31 5.99 -17.59
C ARG A 324 20.08 7.45 -17.98
N SER A 325 19.14 8.09 -17.30
CA SER A 325 18.86 9.52 -17.42
C SER A 325 18.97 10.15 -16.04
N ARG A 326 19.79 11.21 -15.92
CA ARG A 326 19.98 11.95 -14.66
C ARG A 326 20.29 11.06 -13.44
N GLY A 327 21.12 10.03 -13.62
CA GLY A 327 21.52 9.10 -12.55
C GLY A 327 20.47 8.07 -12.15
N ARG A 328 19.29 8.06 -12.77
CA ARG A 328 18.26 7.04 -12.56
C ARG A 328 18.23 6.02 -13.69
N ALA A 329 17.81 4.80 -13.37
CA ALA A 329 17.47 3.82 -14.38
C ALA A 329 16.18 4.23 -15.11
N VAL A 330 16.06 3.83 -16.37
CA VAL A 330 14.91 4.14 -17.24
C VAL A 330 14.41 2.83 -17.81
N PHE A 331 13.11 2.69 -17.94
CA PHE A 331 12.45 1.63 -18.71
C PHE A 331 12.13 2.17 -20.10
N GLU A 332 12.41 1.38 -21.14
CA GLU A 332 12.13 1.73 -22.54
C GLU A 332 11.45 0.57 -23.27
N ALA A 333 10.53 0.89 -24.17
CA ALA A 333 9.94 -0.06 -25.11
C ALA A 333 9.65 0.63 -26.45
N ARG A 334 9.61 -0.17 -27.52
CA ARG A 334 9.09 0.24 -28.83
C ARG A 334 7.79 -0.48 -29.08
N VAL A 335 6.71 0.28 -29.31
CA VAL A 335 5.36 -0.26 -29.45
C VAL A 335 4.79 0.13 -30.81
N PRO A 336 4.21 -0.80 -31.59
CA PRO A 336 3.57 -0.48 -32.86
C PRO A 336 2.26 0.31 -32.65
N LEU A 337 2.01 1.30 -33.51
CA LEU A 337 0.84 2.19 -33.44
C LEU A 337 -0.41 1.68 -34.18
N VAL A 338 -0.27 0.66 -35.03
CA VAL A 338 -1.33 0.01 -35.84
C VAL A 338 -2.48 0.97 -36.23
N GLY A 339 -2.16 1.97 -37.05
CA GLY A 339 -3.15 2.88 -37.64
C GLY A 339 -3.68 4.00 -36.73
N ILE A 340 -3.07 4.24 -35.57
CA ILE A 340 -3.46 5.29 -34.61
C ILE A 340 -2.40 6.41 -34.58
N ASP A 341 -2.84 7.66 -34.50
CA ASP A 341 -1.95 8.81 -34.34
C ASP A 341 -1.25 8.77 -32.95
N PRO A 342 0.08 8.98 -32.86
CA PRO A 342 0.81 9.02 -31.59
C PRO A 342 0.22 9.99 -30.54
N ASN A 343 -0.45 11.04 -30.98
CA ASN A 343 -1.06 12.05 -30.12
C ASN A 343 -2.43 11.62 -29.58
N GLN A 344 -3.04 10.62 -30.20
CA GLN A 344 -4.33 10.03 -29.80
C GLN A 344 -4.18 8.83 -28.87
N VAL A 345 -2.94 8.43 -28.57
CA VAL A 345 -2.66 7.31 -27.65
C VAL A 345 -2.17 7.80 -26.29
N ARG A 346 -2.48 7.00 -25.28
CA ARG A 346 -1.91 6.98 -23.95
C ARG A 346 -1.07 5.71 -23.81
N ALA A 347 0.09 5.82 -23.16
CA ALA A 347 0.90 4.65 -22.82
C ALA A 347 0.66 4.25 -21.37
N ASP A 348 0.06 3.08 -21.17
CA ASP A 348 -0.22 2.52 -19.86
C ASP A 348 0.86 1.51 -19.50
N LEU A 349 1.54 1.76 -18.39
CA LEU A 349 2.58 0.88 -17.86
C LEU A 349 1.98 0.00 -16.78
N PHE A 350 2.21 -1.31 -16.86
CA PHE A 350 1.63 -2.25 -15.91
C PHE A 350 2.56 -3.41 -15.60
N ASP A 351 2.34 -4.01 -14.44
CA ASP A 351 2.94 -5.27 -14.03
C ASP A 351 1.97 -6.41 -14.40
N VAL A 352 2.41 -7.39 -15.21
CA VAL A 352 1.53 -8.48 -15.68
C VAL A 352 0.98 -9.35 -14.56
N PHE A 353 1.57 -9.30 -13.36
CA PHE A 353 1.04 -10.01 -12.20
C PHE A 353 0.09 -9.16 -11.37
N VAL A 354 0.00 -7.85 -11.64
CA VAL A 354 -1.02 -6.95 -11.09
C VAL A 354 -2.13 -6.84 -12.13
N VAL A 355 -2.91 -7.91 -12.29
CA VAL A 355 -4.01 -7.93 -13.28
C VAL A 355 -5.21 -7.19 -12.70
N ARG A 356 -5.19 -5.85 -12.82
CA ARG A 356 -6.40 -5.04 -12.84
C ARG A 356 -6.58 -4.57 -14.27
N GLU A 357 -7.62 -5.06 -14.93
CA GLU A 357 -8.00 -4.51 -16.23
C GLU A 357 -8.28 -3.01 -16.07
N PRO A 358 -7.83 -2.17 -17.02
CA PRO A 358 -8.17 -0.76 -17.00
C PRO A 358 -9.69 -0.72 -17.11
N ALA A 359 -10.33 0.01 -16.21
CA ALA A 359 -11.77 0.13 -16.26
C ALA A 359 -12.17 0.73 -17.62
N SER A 360 -13.31 0.33 -18.17
CA SER A 360 -13.75 0.83 -19.49
C SER A 360 -13.95 2.35 -19.53
N ASP A 361 -14.07 2.97 -18.36
CA ASP A 361 -14.18 4.41 -18.09
C ASP A 361 -12.85 5.05 -17.61
N ASP A 362 -11.73 4.34 -17.70
CA ASP A 362 -10.42 4.79 -17.22
C ASP A 362 -9.80 5.86 -18.15
N ASP A 363 -10.38 7.05 -18.13
CA ASP A 363 -9.92 8.23 -18.85
C ASP A 363 -8.79 8.98 -18.11
N ASP A 364 -8.26 10.03 -18.74
CA ASP A 364 -7.22 10.85 -18.11
C ASP A 364 -7.70 11.56 -16.84
N ALA A 365 -9.01 11.78 -16.66
CA ALA A 365 -9.56 12.42 -15.47
C ALA A 365 -9.62 11.44 -14.28
N GLY A 366 -10.05 10.20 -14.51
CA GLY A 366 -10.01 9.12 -13.54
C GLY A 366 -8.58 8.81 -13.10
N LEU A 367 -7.64 8.78 -14.04
CA LEU A 367 -6.21 8.62 -13.73
C LEU A 367 -5.67 9.78 -12.88
N ARG A 368 -6.00 11.04 -13.20
CA ARG A 368 -5.65 12.18 -12.34
C ARG A 368 -6.25 12.07 -10.95
N ARG A 369 -7.50 11.62 -10.83
CA ARG A 369 -8.16 11.40 -9.53
C ARG A 369 -7.41 10.35 -8.72
N ALA A 370 -7.03 9.23 -9.33
CA ALA A 370 -6.24 8.20 -8.66
C ALA A 370 -4.88 8.70 -8.20
N ARG A 371 -4.16 9.44 -9.05
CA ARG A 371 -2.87 10.02 -8.68
C ARG A 371 -2.99 11.04 -7.55
N LYS A 372 -3.99 11.91 -7.61
CA LYS A 372 -4.27 12.88 -6.54
C LYS A 372 -4.52 12.15 -5.22
N ALA A 373 -5.35 11.12 -5.21
CA ALA A 373 -5.64 10.33 -4.01
C ALA A 373 -4.38 9.66 -3.43
N VAL A 374 -3.52 9.08 -4.27
CA VAL A 374 -2.25 8.45 -3.84
C VAL A 374 -1.23 9.46 -3.32
N THR A 375 -1.09 10.61 -4.00
CA THR A 375 -0.24 11.71 -3.54
C THR A 375 -0.71 12.22 -2.17
N LEU A 376 -2.01 12.43 -2.01
CA LEU A 376 -2.61 12.88 -0.75
C LEU A 376 -2.39 11.85 0.37
N LEU A 377 -2.66 10.57 0.12
CA LEU A 377 -2.41 9.49 1.08
C LEU A 377 -0.93 9.42 1.49
N SER A 378 -0.03 9.49 0.50
CA SER A 378 1.41 9.43 0.75
C SER A 378 1.88 10.62 1.58
N GLY A 379 1.45 11.83 1.24
CA GLY A 379 1.77 13.05 1.99
C GLY A 379 1.19 13.03 3.40
N TRP A 380 -0.06 12.56 3.56
CA TRP A 380 -0.69 12.41 4.87
C TRP A 380 0.05 11.41 5.76
N ARG A 381 0.41 10.23 5.25
CA ARG A 381 1.18 9.24 6.02
C ARG A 381 2.58 9.73 6.38
N GLN A 382 3.23 10.47 5.48
CA GLN A 382 4.51 11.11 5.77
C GLN A 382 4.37 12.14 6.88
N LEU A 383 3.31 12.96 6.87
CA LEU A 383 2.99 13.90 7.94
C LEU A 383 2.82 13.17 9.29
N CYS A 384 2.01 12.11 9.33
CA CYS A 384 1.83 11.29 10.52
C CYS A 384 3.15 10.70 11.02
N GLY A 385 4.01 10.22 10.11
CA GLY A 385 5.34 9.73 10.45
C GLY A 385 6.23 10.82 11.08
N LEU A 386 6.25 12.02 10.49
CA LEU A 386 7.02 13.16 11.01
C LEU A 386 6.58 13.57 12.42
N VAL A 387 5.27 13.54 12.71
CA VAL A 387 4.71 13.86 14.04
C VAL A 387 5.23 12.91 15.13
N LEU A 388 5.45 11.64 14.77
CA LEU A 388 5.95 10.59 15.66
C LEU A 388 7.46 10.62 15.88
N MET A 389 8.19 11.42 15.12
CA MET A 389 9.64 11.50 15.25
C MET A 389 10.03 12.29 16.52
N PRO A 390 11.06 11.84 17.28
CA PRO A 390 11.53 12.49 18.51
C PRO A 390 12.44 13.69 18.21
N VAL A 391 12.02 14.56 17.30
CA VAL A 391 12.78 15.74 16.86
C VAL A 391 12.20 17.01 17.50
N ARG A 392 13.03 18.06 17.56
CA ARG A 392 12.64 19.34 18.16
C ARG A 392 11.51 19.97 17.33
N PRO A 393 10.51 20.62 17.96
CA PRO A 393 9.42 21.27 17.24
C PRO A 393 9.88 22.19 16.12
N ALA A 394 10.90 23.02 16.40
CA ALA A 394 11.49 23.96 15.45
C ALA A 394 12.10 23.32 14.19
N GLU A 395 12.42 22.02 14.21
CA GLU A 395 13.02 21.30 13.07
C GLU A 395 11.96 20.63 12.18
N ILE A 396 10.82 20.25 12.76
CA ILE A 396 9.77 19.47 12.07
C ILE A 396 8.62 20.36 11.62
N ALA A 397 8.26 21.37 12.42
CA ALA A 397 7.05 22.14 12.20
C ALA A 397 7.02 22.89 10.86
N PRO A 398 8.14 23.47 10.35
CA PRO A 398 8.16 24.00 8.99
C PRO A 398 7.88 22.94 7.92
N LEU A 399 8.44 21.73 8.06
CA LEU A 399 8.21 20.61 7.15
C LEU A 399 6.75 20.13 7.20
N LEU A 400 6.14 20.13 8.40
CA LEU A 400 4.72 19.81 8.56
C LEU A 400 3.83 20.87 7.89
N ARG A 401 4.14 22.17 8.07
CA ARG A 401 3.38 23.25 7.42
C ARG A 401 3.46 23.13 5.91
N ASP A 402 4.67 22.95 5.35
CA ASP A 402 4.86 22.79 3.91
C ASP A 402 4.08 21.58 3.37
N ALA A 403 4.10 20.46 4.09
CA ALA A 403 3.32 19.27 3.73
C ALA A 403 1.81 19.53 3.80
N VAL A 404 1.31 20.20 4.84
CA VAL A 404 -0.11 20.56 5.00
C VAL A 404 -0.56 21.50 3.88
N VAL A 405 0.25 22.49 3.51
CA VAL A 405 -0.03 23.41 2.39
C VAL A 405 -0.09 22.64 1.07
N GLY A 406 0.86 21.75 0.82
CA GLY A 406 0.84 20.90 -0.38
C GLY A 406 -0.38 19.98 -0.46
N LEU A 407 -0.80 19.39 0.66
CA LEU A 407 -2.01 18.58 0.73
C LEU A 407 -3.28 19.40 0.46
N ARG A 408 -3.35 20.62 1.01
CA ARG A 408 -4.47 21.56 0.81
C ARG A 408 -4.62 21.95 -0.65
N ASP A 409 -3.53 22.37 -1.29
CA ASP A 409 -3.56 22.83 -2.69
C ASP A 409 -3.85 21.66 -3.66
N GLY A 410 -3.58 20.43 -3.22
CA GLY A 410 -3.88 19.20 -3.92
C GLY A 410 -5.24 18.59 -3.62
N ALA A 411 -6.09 19.18 -2.77
CA ALA A 411 -7.39 18.63 -2.35
C ALA A 411 -8.56 19.32 -3.09
N ASP A 412 -9.58 18.55 -3.50
CA ASP A 412 -10.85 19.09 -4.04
C ASP A 412 -12.01 18.53 -3.20
N GLY A 413 -13.09 19.30 -3.06
CA GLY A 413 -14.30 18.85 -2.37
C GLY A 413 -14.92 19.95 -1.50
N PRO A 414 -16.12 19.71 -0.94
CA PRO A 414 -16.73 20.63 0.01
C PRO A 414 -15.89 20.72 1.30
N GLU A 415 -15.81 21.91 1.90
CA GLU A 415 -14.88 22.19 3.01
C GLU A 415 -15.07 21.29 4.25
N GLY A 416 -16.30 20.86 4.51
CA GLY A 416 -16.67 20.05 5.67
C GLY A 416 -16.34 18.57 5.53
N ASP A 417 -16.22 18.07 4.31
CA ASP A 417 -16.01 16.64 4.08
C ASP A 417 -14.51 16.30 4.20
N PRO A 418 -14.18 15.08 4.67
CA PRO A 418 -12.81 14.60 4.63
C PRO A 418 -12.30 14.62 3.19
N VAL A 419 -11.05 15.09 2.98
CA VAL A 419 -10.44 15.15 1.63
C VAL A 419 -10.40 13.76 0.97
N CYS A 420 -10.25 12.74 1.81
CA CYS A 420 -10.49 11.34 1.50
C CYS A 420 -10.77 10.61 2.82
N ASN A 421 -11.39 9.43 2.77
CA ASN A 421 -11.60 8.59 3.96
C ASN A 421 -10.32 8.53 4.81
N GLY A 422 -10.39 8.57 6.13
CA GLY A 422 -9.18 8.50 6.95
C GLY A 422 -8.25 9.72 6.92
N ALA A 423 -8.56 10.79 6.17
CA ALA A 423 -7.81 12.05 6.15
C ALA A 423 -8.61 13.22 6.79
N PRO A 424 -7.94 14.32 7.17
CA PRO A 424 -8.64 15.52 7.63
C PRO A 424 -9.52 16.12 6.53
N SER A 425 -10.57 16.84 6.94
CA SER A 425 -11.34 17.70 6.04
C SER A 425 -10.50 18.84 5.48
N LEU A 426 -10.94 19.38 4.34
CA LEU A 426 -10.28 20.54 3.72
C LEU A 426 -10.26 21.72 4.69
N ARG A 427 -11.34 21.94 5.46
CA ARG A 427 -11.39 22.91 6.57
C ARG A 427 -10.28 22.69 7.61
N ASN A 428 -10.03 21.43 7.99
CA ASN A 428 -8.97 21.11 8.95
C ASN A 428 -7.59 21.35 8.35
N LEU A 429 -7.35 21.03 7.08
CA LEU A 429 -6.10 21.37 6.40
C LEU A 429 -5.88 22.90 6.33
N HIS A 430 -6.92 23.69 6.03
CA HIS A 430 -6.85 25.15 6.10
C HIS A 430 -6.50 25.64 7.50
N ARG A 431 -7.14 25.08 8.53
CA ARG A 431 -6.85 25.39 9.93
C ARG A 431 -5.39 25.09 10.25
N PHE A 432 -4.90 23.90 9.93
CA PHE A 432 -3.50 23.49 10.18
C PHE A 432 -2.50 24.38 9.44
N ALA A 433 -2.78 24.76 8.18
CA ALA A 433 -1.92 25.65 7.40
C ALA A 433 -1.80 27.04 8.05
N SER A 434 -2.82 27.47 8.78
CA SER A 434 -2.85 28.75 9.51
C SER A 434 -2.31 28.69 10.94
N MET A 435 -2.02 27.50 11.48
CA MET A 435 -1.49 27.36 12.83
C MET A 435 0.01 27.69 12.87
N ASP A 436 0.43 28.28 13.99
CA ASP A 436 1.84 28.40 14.35
C ASP A 436 2.47 27.01 14.57
N ASP A 437 3.79 26.94 14.44
CA ASP A 437 4.58 25.70 14.41
C ASP A 437 4.40 24.79 15.63
N GLU A 438 4.45 25.38 16.82
CA GLU A 438 4.40 24.65 18.08
C GLU A 438 2.99 24.16 18.43
N PRO A 439 1.92 25.00 18.31
CA PRO A 439 0.53 24.53 18.42
C PRO A 439 0.16 23.45 17.40
N LEU A 440 0.63 23.55 16.15
CA LEU A 440 0.37 22.54 15.12
C LEU A 440 0.92 21.16 15.54
N LEU A 441 2.17 21.13 16.00
CA LEU A 441 2.81 19.88 16.42
C LEU A 441 2.19 19.31 17.69
N GLU A 442 1.85 20.16 18.66
CA GLU A 442 1.19 19.72 19.89
C GLU A 442 -0.19 19.12 19.59
N TRP A 443 -0.98 19.80 18.73
CA TRP A 443 -2.28 19.31 18.31
C TRP A 443 -2.17 17.96 17.59
N LEU A 444 -1.27 17.85 16.60
CA LEU A 444 -1.08 16.58 15.87
C LEU A 444 -0.63 15.44 16.78
N ARG A 445 0.24 15.71 17.76
CA ARG A 445 0.66 14.72 18.77
C ARG A 445 -0.47 14.33 19.73
N ALA A 446 -1.34 15.27 20.09
CA ALA A 446 -2.50 15.00 20.94
C ALA A 446 -3.54 14.15 20.19
N SER A 447 -3.81 14.47 18.92
CA SER A 447 -4.72 13.72 18.04
C SER A 447 -4.17 12.33 17.66
N ALA A 448 -2.86 12.13 17.75
CA ALA A 448 -2.23 10.83 17.57
C ALA A 448 -2.43 9.87 18.76
N ARG A 449 -2.89 10.36 19.93
CA ARG A 449 -3.12 9.52 21.12
C ARG A 449 -4.54 8.91 21.10
N PRO A 450 -4.71 7.65 21.54
CA PRO A 450 -6.03 7.06 21.72
C PRO A 450 -6.88 7.93 22.67
N GLY A 451 -8.09 8.33 22.26
CA GLY A 451 -9.01 9.15 23.07
C GLY A 451 -8.73 10.67 23.08
N GLY A 452 -8.03 11.19 22.07
CA GLY A 452 -7.80 12.63 21.91
C GLY A 452 -9.10 13.45 21.73
N PRO A 453 -9.03 14.78 21.97
CA PRO A 453 -10.21 15.66 22.14
C PRO A 453 -11.16 15.74 20.94
N ASP A 454 -10.75 15.34 19.74
CA ASP A 454 -11.56 15.37 18.51
C ASP A 454 -11.93 13.98 17.95
N ALA A 455 -11.61 12.88 18.66
CA ALA A 455 -11.89 11.52 18.19
C ALA A 455 -13.39 11.19 18.00
N ALA A 456 -14.29 12.09 18.39
CA ALA A 456 -15.73 11.83 18.45
C ALA A 456 -16.59 12.62 17.45
N HIS A 457 -16.15 13.74 16.84
CA HIS A 457 -17.11 14.63 16.17
C HIS A 457 -16.76 15.28 14.82
N ASP A 458 -15.56 15.13 14.27
CA ASP A 458 -15.29 15.62 12.89
C ASP A 458 -14.07 14.95 12.23
N SER A 459 -13.50 13.94 12.88
CA SER A 459 -12.34 13.21 12.40
C SER A 459 -12.79 11.96 11.67
N GLY A 460 -13.20 12.10 10.41
CA GLY A 460 -13.12 11.00 9.46
C GLY A 460 -11.68 10.52 9.21
N GLY A 461 -10.74 10.79 10.14
CA GLY A 461 -9.32 10.52 10.03
C GLY A 461 -8.96 9.24 10.77
N LEU A 462 -8.16 8.34 10.18
CA LEU A 462 -7.50 7.36 11.02
C LEU A 462 -6.65 8.12 11.99
N THR A 463 -6.99 7.97 13.26
CA THR A 463 -6.09 8.36 14.31
C THR A 463 -4.82 7.53 14.14
N VAL A 464 -3.65 8.12 14.38
CA VAL A 464 -2.40 7.36 14.52
C VAL A 464 -2.57 6.24 15.58
N ALA A 465 -3.54 6.40 16.47
CA ALA A 465 -4.02 5.37 17.37
C ALA A 465 -4.62 4.13 16.68
N GLU A 466 -5.30 4.20 15.53
CA GLU A 466 -5.79 2.99 14.83
C GLU A 466 -4.67 2.17 14.19
N LEU A 467 -3.61 2.85 13.71
CA LEU A 467 -2.36 2.18 13.32
C LEU A 467 -1.62 1.56 14.51
N ALA A 468 -1.78 2.11 15.72
CA ALA A 468 -1.20 1.60 16.97
C ALA A 468 -2.08 0.58 17.71
N VAL A 469 -3.41 0.62 17.54
CA VAL A 469 -4.39 -0.29 18.14
C VAL A 469 -4.38 -1.63 17.42
N ALA A 470 -4.05 -1.64 16.12
CA ALA A 470 -3.70 -2.86 15.41
C ALA A 470 -2.51 -3.61 16.07
N ASP A 471 -1.63 -2.91 16.81
CA ASP A 471 -0.48 -3.49 17.52
C ASP A 471 -0.82 -3.84 18.98
N ALA A 472 -1.62 -3.00 19.66
CA ALA A 472 -2.01 -3.20 21.06
C ALA A 472 -3.03 -4.34 21.27
N THR A 473 -3.82 -4.67 20.24
CA THR A 473 -4.77 -5.80 20.27
C THR A 473 -4.08 -7.14 19.95
N LEU A 474 -2.86 -7.12 19.41
CA LEU A 474 -2.04 -8.31 19.12
C LEU A 474 -1.03 -8.64 20.25
N ALA A 475 -0.86 -7.73 21.21
CA ALA A 475 0.03 -7.91 22.37
C ALA A 475 -0.70 -8.44 23.63
N LYS A 476 -1.99 -8.76 23.52
CA LYS A 476 -2.80 -9.49 24.50
C LYS A 476 -3.37 -10.71 23.83
#